data_AF-A0A7R9CAN6-F1
#
_entry.id   AF-A0A7R9CAN6-F1
#
_cell.length_a   1.000
_cell.length_b   1.000
_cell.length_c   1.000
_cell.angle_alpha   90.00
_cell.angle_beta   90.00
_cell.angle_gamma   90.00
#
_symmetry.space_group_name_H-M   'P 1'
#
loop_
_entity.id
_entity.type
_entity.pdbx_description
1 polymer ?
#
loop_
_entity_poly.entity_id
_entity_poly.type
_entity_poly.pdbx_seq_one_letter_code
_entity_poly.pdbx_strand_id
1 'polypeptide(L)'
;MTSLVKLQLGNNIIEKIENLEMLVNLRELDLSFNNIEKIENLEALVKLEILLLFENRISVIENITTLTKMMIFSIGNNKIDSWDNVRYSSDKFVW
;
A
#
# COMPACT_ATOMS: atom_id res chain seq x y z
N MET A 1 -1.75 14.52 17.63
CA MET A 1 -2.26 14.32 16.26
C MET A 1 -1.12 14.56 15.30
N THR A 2 -0.74 13.54 14.54
CA THR A 2 0.26 13.69 13.46
C THR A 2 -0.42 14.40 12.29
N SER A 3 0.20 15.48 11.80
CA SER A 3 -0.27 16.27 10.66
C SER A 3 0.27 15.76 9.33
N LEU A 4 0.95 14.60 9.32
CA LEU A 4 1.63 14.09 8.15
C LEU A 4 0.60 13.61 7.11
N VAL A 5 0.72 14.14 5.90
CA VAL A 5 -0.19 13.84 4.78
C VAL A 5 0.51 13.01 3.70
N LYS A 6 1.83 13.15 3.56
CA LYS A 6 2.63 12.44 2.56
C LYS A 6 3.85 11.83 3.24
N LEU A 7 4.14 10.57 2.95
CA LEU A 7 5.28 9.83 3.46
C LEU A 7 5.98 9.14 2.30
N GLN A 8 7.25 9.51 2.06
CA GLN A 8 8.07 8.97 0.99
C GLN A 8 9.19 8.12 1.60
N LEU A 9 9.12 6.82 1.37
CA LEU A 9 10.04 5.80 1.87
C LEU A 9 10.57 4.92 0.73
N GLY A 10 10.48 5.38 -0.52
CA GLY A 10 10.99 4.64 -1.65
C GLY A 10 12.52 4.54 -1.66
N ASN A 11 13.06 3.54 -2.34
CA ASN A 11 14.51 3.27 -2.46
C ASN A 11 15.18 3.00 -1.11
N ASN A 12 14.58 2.13 -0.30
CA ASN A 12 15.15 1.66 0.96
C ASN A 12 15.26 0.13 0.97
N ILE A 13 15.50 -0.45 2.14
CA ILE A 13 15.62 -1.90 2.37
C ILE A 13 14.49 -2.33 3.34
N ILE A 14 13.31 -1.71 3.23
CA ILE A 14 12.19 -2.02 4.10
C ILE A 14 11.64 -3.40 3.71
N GLU A 15 11.54 -4.29 4.69
CA GLU A 15 11.02 -5.65 4.48
C GLU A 15 9.58 -5.79 4.98
N LYS A 16 9.14 -4.88 5.87
CA LYS A 16 7.83 -4.95 6.52
C LYS A 16 7.20 -3.58 6.69
N ILE A 17 5.89 -3.51 6.47
CA ILE A 17 5.07 -2.33 6.75
C ILE A 17 4.63 -2.39 8.22
N GLU A 18 5.10 -1.45 9.03
CA GLU A 18 4.74 -1.35 10.46
C GLU A 18 4.94 0.07 10.99
N ASN A 19 4.37 0.37 12.16
CA ASN A 19 4.45 1.66 12.86
C ASN A 19 3.79 2.83 12.08
N LEU A 20 2.79 2.55 11.24
CA LEU A 20 2.05 3.54 10.47
C LEU A 20 0.66 3.85 11.06
N GLU A 21 0.21 3.11 12.07
CA GLU A 21 -1.16 3.16 12.63
C GLU A 21 -1.55 4.55 13.17
N MET A 22 -0.56 5.33 13.61
CA MET A 22 -0.78 6.69 14.11
C MET A 22 -0.88 7.75 13.00
N LEU A 23 -0.58 7.41 11.74
CA LEU A 23 -0.59 8.32 10.59
C LEU A 23 -1.98 8.42 9.94
N VAL A 24 -3.04 8.53 10.74
CA VAL A 24 -4.45 8.53 10.30
C VAL A 24 -4.85 9.66 9.33
N ASN A 25 -3.95 10.62 9.08
CA ASN A 25 -4.14 11.72 8.13
C ASN A 25 -3.37 11.53 6.82
N LEU A 26 -2.65 10.42 6.66
CA LEU A 26 -1.87 10.13 5.48
C LEU A 26 -2.77 9.95 4.25
N ARG A 27 -2.41 10.62 3.15
CA ARG A 27 -3.07 10.55 1.85
C ARG A 27 -2.16 9.93 0.79
N GLU A 28 -0.85 10.09 0.91
CA GLU A 28 0.13 9.47 0.00
C GLU A 28 1.20 8.70 0.77
N LEU A 29 1.39 7.44 0.38
CA LEU A 29 2.43 6.57 0.89
C LEU A 29 3.20 5.98 -0.29
N ASP A 30 4.48 6.31 -0.37
CA ASP A 30 5.40 5.72 -1.33
C ASP A 30 6.38 4.77 -0.63
N LEU A 31 6.28 3.48 -0.98
CA LEU A 31 7.10 2.38 -0.51
C LEU A 31 7.77 1.65 -1.69
N SER A 32 7.87 2.31 -2.85
CA SER A 32 8.44 1.70 -4.07
C SER A 32 9.93 1.39 -3.91
N PHE A 33 10.47 0.40 -4.62
CA PHE A 33 11.88 0.01 -4.55
C PHE A 33 12.31 -0.37 -3.12
N ASN A 34 11.62 -1.36 -2.55
CA ASN A 34 11.89 -1.94 -1.23
C ASN A 34 11.88 -3.47 -1.32
N ASN A 35 11.94 -4.16 -0.18
CA ASN A 35 11.95 -5.63 -0.10
C ASN A 35 10.67 -6.19 0.55
N ILE A 36 9.55 -5.47 0.47
CA ILE A 36 8.31 -5.84 1.16
C ILE A 36 7.71 -7.10 0.52
N GLU A 37 7.34 -8.08 1.33
CA GLU A 37 6.77 -9.36 0.86
C GLU A 37 5.24 -9.44 1.03
N LYS A 38 4.69 -8.58 1.88
CA LYS A 38 3.27 -8.60 2.24
C LYS A 38 2.72 -7.19 2.46
N ILE A 39 1.51 -6.93 1.95
CA ILE A 39 0.73 -5.77 2.35
C ILE A 39 0.00 -6.10 3.65
N GLU A 40 0.29 -5.35 4.70
CA GLU A 40 -0.27 -5.48 6.04
C GLU A 40 -0.20 -4.13 6.79
N ASN A 41 -0.94 -4.01 7.90
CA ASN A 41 -0.87 -2.88 8.85
C ASN A 41 -1.22 -1.50 8.24
N LEU A 42 -2.13 -1.49 7.25
CA LEU A 42 -2.61 -0.25 6.59
C LEU A 42 -4.05 0.12 6.99
N GLU A 43 -4.70 -0.63 7.88
CA GLU A 43 -6.14 -0.54 8.16
C GLU A 43 -6.56 0.81 8.75
N ALA A 44 -5.66 1.44 9.48
CA ALA A 44 -5.87 2.75 10.09
C ALA A 44 -5.79 3.90 9.07
N LEU A 45 -5.20 3.68 7.89
CA LEU A 45 -4.95 4.70 6.88
C LEU A 45 -6.16 4.91 5.96
N VAL A 46 -7.36 5.03 6.53
CA VAL A 46 -8.64 5.13 5.80
C VAL A 46 -8.76 6.35 4.86
N LYS A 47 -7.85 7.33 4.99
CA LYS A 47 -7.76 8.51 4.13
C LYS A 47 -6.73 8.36 3.00
N LEU A 48 -6.05 7.22 2.89
CA LEU A 48 -5.02 7.00 1.88
C LEU A 48 -5.64 7.03 0.49
N GLU A 49 -5.05 7.81 -0.40
CA GLU A 49 -5.49 8.05 -1.77
C GLU A 49 -4.49 7.49 -2.78
N ILE A 50 -3.20 7.55 -2.45
CA ILE A 50 -2.11 7.06 -3.28
C ILE A 50 -1.26 6.09 -2.46
N LEU A 51 -1.14 4.86 -2.96
CA LEU A 51 -0.26 3.84 -2.43
C LEU A 51 0.65 3.33 -3.55
N LEU A 52 1.94 3.59 -3.43
CA LEU A 52 2.95 3.15 -4.40
C LEU A 52 3.82 2.05 -3.78
N LEU A 53 3.81 0.88 -4.40
CA LEU A 53 4.54 -0.33 -3.99
C LEU A 53 5.29 -0.96 -5.18
N PHE A 54 5.59 -0.16 -6.21
CA PHE A 54 6.30 -0.63 -7.39
C PHE A 54 7.67 -1.20 -7.00
N GLU A 55 8.08 -2.31 -7.63
CA GLU A 55 9.39 -2.93 -7.39
C GLU A 55 9.61 -3.32 -5.92
N ASN A 56 8.83 -4.31 -5.49
CA ASN A 56 8.94 -4.97 -4.20
C ASN A 56 8.92 -6.50 -4.40
N ARG A 57 8.69 -7.28 -3.34
CA ARG A 57 8.64 -8.75 -3.37
C ARG A 57 7.26 -9.27 -2.96
N ILE A 58 6.21 -8.46 -3.11
CA ILE A 58 4.89 -8.73 -2.56
C ILE A 58 4.29 -9.96 -3.23
N SER A 59 3.93 -10.96 -2.44
CA SER A 59 3.16 -12.13 -2.89
C SER A 59 1.82 -12.27 -2.15
N VAL A 60 1.65 -11.56 -1.03
CA VAL A 60 0.45 -11.62 -0.20
C VAL A 60 -0.14 -10.22 -0.02
N ILE A 61 -1.44 -10.11 -0.24
CA ILE A 61 -2.19 -8.87 -0.08
C ILE A 61 -3.28 -9.09 0.96
N GLU A 62 -3.20 -8.37 2.07
CA GLU A 62 -4.20 -8.40 3.14
C GLU A 62 -4.68 -6.99 3.47
N ASN A 63 -5.89 -6.90 4.00
CA ASN A 63 -6.45 -5.71 4.66
C ASN A 63 -6.51 -4.40 3.87
N ILE A 64 -6.27 -4.46 2.55
CA ILE A 64 -6.42 -3.34 1.61
C ILE A 64 -7.88 -2.88 1.46
N THR A 65 -8.81 -3.72 1.91
CA THR A 65 -10.27 -3.55 1.89
C THR A 65 -10.76 -2.27 2.57
N THR A 66 -10.00 -1.80 3.54
CA THR A 66 -10.28 -0.63 4.39
C THR A 66 -9.90 0.69 3.72
N LEU A 67 -9.05 0.66 2.68
CA LEU A 67 -8.51 1.83 1.97
C LEU A 67 -9.53 2.38 0.95
N THR A 68 -10.73 2.71 1.41
CA THR A 68 -11.89 3.08 0.57
C THR A 68 -11.71 4.36 -0.25
N LYS A 69 -10.70 5.18 0.08
CA LYS A 69 -10.35 6.44 -0.61
C LYS A 69 -9.23 6.27 -1.64
N MET A 70 -8.67 5.07 -1.77
CA MET A 70 -7.55 4.82 -2.68
C MET A 70 -7.99 5.03 -4.14
N MET A 71 -7.27 5.90 -4.85
CA MET A 71 -7.49 6.24 -6.26
C MET A 71 -6.34 5.77 -7.13
N ILE A 72 -5.11 5.78 -6.59
CA ILE A 72 -3.91 5.33 -7.28
C ILE A 72 -3.28 4.22 -6.45
N PHE A 73 -3.14 3.07 -7.08
CA PHE A 73 -2.52 1.90 -6.49
C PHE A 73 -1.52 1.33 -7.49
N SER A 74 -0.22 1.42 -7.17
CA SER A 74 0.84 0.86 -8.00
C SER A 74 1.44 -0.35 -7.30
N ILE A 75 1.38 -1.50 -7.95
CA ILE A 75 1.94 -2.76 -7.43
C ILE A 75 2.72 -3.55 -8.49
N GLY A 76 3.06 -2.91 -9.61
CA GLY A 76 3.86 -3.53 -10.68
C GLY A 76 5.22 -4.01 -10.16
N ASN A 77 5.81 -4.99 -10.87
CA ASN A 77 7.10 -5.59 -10.53
C ASN A 77 7.14 -6.16 -9.09
N ASN A 78 6.18 -7.02 -8.78
CA ASN A 78 6.08 -7.78 -7.53
C ASN A 78 5.96 -9.30 -7.82
N LYS A 79 5.74 -10.12 -6.80
CA LYS A 79 5.63 -11.59 -6.89
C LYS A 79 4.20 -12.09 -6.74
N ILE A 80 3.25 -11.38 -7.34
CA ILE A 80 1.82 -11.70 -7.24
C ILE A 80 1.50 -12.83 -8.22
N ASP A 81 1.35 -14.04 -7.68
CA ASP A 81 1.04 -15.24 -8.46
C ASP A 81 -0.46 -15.52 -8.58
N SER A 82 -1.29 -14.92 -7.71
CA SER A 82 -2.75 -14.97 -7.79
C SER A 82 -3.39 -13.67 -7.29
N TRP A 83 -4.44 -13.23 -7.98
CA TRP A 83 -5.24 -12.06 -7.65
C TRP A 83 -6.50 -12.40 -6.85
N ASP A 84 -6.64 -13.63 -6.36
CA ASP A 84 -7.83 -14.08 -5.61
C ASP A 84 -8.12 -13.20 -4.38
N ASN A 85 -7.07 -12.74 -3.71
CA ASN A 85 -7.15 -11.83 -2.55
C ASN A 85 -7.36 -10.35 -2.94
N VAL A 86 -7.32 -10.04 -4.24
CA VAL A 86 -7.45 -8.68 -4.80
C VAL A 86 -8.76 -8.53 -5.57
N ARG A 87 -9.71 -9.47 -5.42
CA ARG A 87 -11.08 -9.33 -5.97
C ARG A 87 -11.85 -8.20 -5.25
N TYR A 88 -11.44 -6.97 -5.53
CA TYR A 88 -12.23 -5.76 -5.41
C TYR A 88 -12.83 -5.47 -6.79
N SER A 89 -14.13 -5.13 -6.80
CA SER A 89 -14.93 -4.78 -7.98
C SER A 89 -14.08 -4.10 -9.07
N SER A 90 -14.10 -4.72 -10.24
CA SER A 90 -13.35 -4.42 -11.47
C SER A 90 -13.46 -2.99 -12.01
N ASP A 91 -14.09 -2.08 -11.29
CA ASP A 91 -14.54 -0.78 -11.79
C ASP A 91 -13.70 0.39 -11.27
N LYS A 92 -12.66 0.16 -10.45
CA LYS A 92 -11.92 1.24 -9.77
C LYS A 92 -10.42 1.34 -10.01
N PHE A 93 -9.77 0.32 -10.56
CA PHE A 93 -8.31 0.34 -10.69
C PHE A 93 -7.89 0.04 -12.13
N VAL A 94 -7.09 0.94 -12.71
CA VAL A 94 -6.27 0.65 -13.88
C VAL A 94 -4.97 0.08 -13.32
N TRP A 95 -4.70 -1.20 -13.60
CA TRP A 95 -3.52 -1.91 -13.12
C TRP A 95 -2.21 -1.30 -13.63
#